data_AF-A0A375YKE4-F1
#
_entry.id   AF-A0A375YKE4-F1
#
_cell.length_a   1.000
_cell.length_b   1.000
_cell.length_c   1.000
_cell.angle_alpha   90.00
_cell.angle_beta   90.00
_cell.angle_gamma   90.00
#
_symmetry.space_group_name_H-M   'P 1'
#
loop_
_entity.id
_entity.type
_entity.pdbx_description
1 polymer ?
#
loop_
_entity_poly.entity_id
_entity_poly.type
_entity_poly.pdbx_seq_one_letter_code
_entity_poly.pdbx_strand_id
1 'polypeptide(L)'
;MSVARPAAIAGAFAAGLATGALTRSKPLPSGDLEGGQDVGENEAPPVSEPPEPPQQDAPPADDPGKPDSPTDLTRSSVMFVLRNTANEFTRDQCTDLAAALTYYAVLSLFPALVVVMSLLGVIGQGARTADAILQIVDDISPGAAVDVLRDPIQQLVDSPSAGFTLVAGIIGALWSASGFVGAFGRAMNRIYEVDEGRPGWKLRLQQLVLTLVGLLVAAVVALVLAVSGPVAEAIGGYLGIGATGLTVWNIARWPVLLVVVVLGVAMLYYFSPNVRQPKFRWISVGAAIAIVTWVVASLGFGLYVANFGNYNKTFGTLAGVIVFLLWLWLTNLALLFGAEIDAELERGRQLQAGIKAEDTLQLPLRDTTVIEKNRDKEHKTRLRGRVLRRSRGRRA
;
A
#
# COMPACT_ATOMS: atom_id res chain seq x y z
N MET A 1 -44.51 39.25 11.01
CA MET A 1 -44.33 38.14 10.05
C MET A 1 -42.97 37.51 10.36
N SER A 2 -42.98 36.26 10.79
CA SER A 2 -41.92 35.62 11.60
C SER A 2 -40.70 35.18 10.77
N VAL A 3 -39.53 35.36 11.37
CA VAL A 3 -38.21 34.87 10.94
C VAL A 3 -38.17 33.33 11.05
N ALA A 4 -37.60 32.64 10.07
CA ALA A 4 -37.22 31.24 10.15
C ALA A 4 -35.70 31.09 9.90
N ARG A 5 -35.01 30.50 10.88
CA ARG A 5 -33.56 30.24 10.94
C ARG A 5 -33.19 28.98 10.13
N PRO A 6 -31.95 28.86 9.61
CA PRO A 6 -31.44 27.60 9.10
C PRO A 6 -31.02 26.69 10.26
N ALA A 7 -31.53 25.45 10.28
CA ALA A 7 -31.21 24.44 11.26
C ALA A 7 -30.24 23.39 10.70
N ALA A 8 -29.21 23.09 11.50
CA ALA A 8 -28.55 21.80 11.67
C ALA A 8 -27.81 21.15 10.47
N ILE A 9 -26.53 21.48 10.32
CA ILE A 9 -25.51 20.53 9.84
C ILE A 9 -24.85 19.93 11.09
N ALA A 10 -25.24 18.72 11.45
CA ALA A 10 -24.62 17.96 12.53
C ALA A 10 -24.52 16.47 12.14
N GLY A 11 -23.31 15.94 12.23
CA GLY A 11 -23.06 14.57 12.67
C GLY A 11 -23.07 13.48 11.60
N ALA A 12 -21.89 13.03 11.18
CA ALA A 12 -21.44 11.63 11.21
C ALA A 12 -20.16 11.45 10.36
N PHE A 13 -18.98 11.65 10.94
CA PHE A 13 -17.72 11.20 10.33
C PHE A 13 -16.70 10.73 11.38
N ALA A 14 -17.18 9.99 12.38
CA ALA A 14 -16.35 9.33 13.38
C ALA A 14 -16.90 7.94 13.71
N ALA A 15 -16.68 6.99 12.81
CA ALA A 15 -16.86 5.57 13.12
C ALA A 15 -16.01 4.73 12.15
N GLY A 16 -14.74 4.55 12.49
CA GLY A 16 -13.86 3.61 11.81
C GLY A 16 -12.93 2.96 12.81
N LEU A 17 -13.04 1.63 12.91
CA LEU A 17 -12.14 0.68 13.59
C LEU A 17 -12.62 0.11 14.94
N ALA A 18 -13.57 -0.82 14.86
CA ALA A 18 -13.56 -2.02 15.70
C ALA A 18 -14.43 -3.10 15.04
N THR A 19 -13.82 -4.00 14.25
CA THR A 19 -14.47 -5.27 13.92
C THR A 19 -13.42 -6.36 13.76
N GLY A 20 -13.31 -7.19 14.80
CA GLY A 20 -12.62 -8.48 14.74
C GLY A 20 -13.52 -9.50 14.05
N ALA A 21 -12.97 -10.21 13.06
CA ALA A 21 -13.63 -11.33 12.43
C ALA A 21 -13.49 -12.57 13.32
N LEU A 22 -14.61 -13.05 13.85
CA LEU A 22 -14.74 -14.37 14.48
C LEU A 22 -15.24 -15.35 13.43
N THR A 23 -14.39 -16.28 13.01
CA THR A 23 -14.77 -17.41 12.14
C THR A 23 -15.46 -18.46 13.02
N ARG A 24 -16.74 -18.72 12.75
CA ARG A 24 -17.56 -19.73 13.46
C ARG A 24 -17.25 -21.12 12.89
N SER A 25 -16.70 -22.04 13.70
CA SER A 25 -16.56 -23.45 13.33
C SER A 25 -17.83 -24.25 13.69
N LYS A 26 -18.15 -25.20 12.82
CA LYS A 26 -19.31 -26.12 12.82
C LYS A 26 -19.36 -26.99 14.11
N PRO A 27 -20.54 -27.24 14.71
CA PRO A 27 -20.63 -28.12 15.87
C PRO A 27 -20.51 -29.60 15.47
N LEU A 28 -19.73 -30.37 16.23
CA LEU A 28 -19.65 -31.83 16.14
C LEU A 28 -20.86 -32.46 16.87
N PRO A 29 -21.28 -33.68 16.48
CA PRO A 29 -22.45 -34.34 17.09
C PRO A 29 -22.16 -34.76 18.53
N SER A 30 -23.14 -34.52 19.40
CA SER A 30 -23.16 -34.94 20.79
C SER A 30 -23.32 -36.46 20.89
N GLY A 31 -22.24 -37.15 21.27
CA GLY A 31 -22.30 -38.52 21.78
C GLY A 31 -22.43 -38.50 23.29
N ASP A 32 -23.41 -39.25 23.80
CA ASP A 32 -23.71 -39.43 25.21
C ASP A 32 -22.55 -40.08 25.96
N LEU A 33 -22.15 -39.51 27.10
CA LEU A 33 -21.31 -40.17 28.09
C LEU A 33 -21.92 -39.93 29.48
N GLU A 34 -22.82 -40.81 29.87
CA GLU A 34 -23.02 -41.19 31.26
C GLU A 34 -21.75 -41.86 31.79
N GLY A 35 -21.34 -41.50 33.01
CA GLY A 35 -20.23 -42.16 33.68
C GLY A 35 -19.49 -41.21 34.61
N GLY A 36 -19.95 -41.10 35.86
CA GLY A 36 -19.19 -40.47 36.93
C GLY A 36 -17.98 -41.33 37.30
N GLN A 37 -16.81 -40.71 37.36
CA GLN A 37 -15.66 -41.22 38.10
C GLN A 37 -14.98 -40.05 38.81
N ASP A 38 -14.87 -40.18 40.14
CA ASP A 38 -14.01 -39.39 41.00
C ASP A 38 -12.56 -39.46 40.48
N VAL A 39 -11.98 -38.30 40.16
CA VAL A 39 -10.55 -38.18 39.88
C VAL A 39 -9.96 -37.29 40.96
N GLY A 40 -9.22 -37.93 41.86
CA GLY A 40 -8.48 -37.29 42.94
C GLY A 40 -7.42 -36.30 42.44
N GLU A 41 -6.93 -35.51 43.39
CA GLU A 41 -5.80 -34.58 43.27
C GLU A 41 -4.59 -35.27 42.64
N ASN A 42 -4.46 -35.14 41.32
CA ASN A 42 -3.18 -35.18 40.64
C ASN A 42 -2.88 -33.75 40.21
N GLU A 43 -1.81 -33.18 40.77
CA GLU A 43 -1.22 -31.93 40.32
C GLU A 43 -1.12 -31.95 38.79
N ALA A 44 -1.79 -30.98 38.16
CA ALA A 44 -1.63 -30.75 36.74
C ALA A 44 -0.14 -30.50 36.46
N PRO A 45 0.45 -31.12 35.42
CA PRO A 45 1.84 -30.85 35.07
C PRO A 45 2.06 -29.34 34.91
N PRO A 46 3.25 -28.82 35.27
CA PRO A 46 3.56 -27.40 35.14
C PRO A 46 3.28 -26.99 33.69
N VAL A 47 2.37 -26.02 33.55
CA VAL A 47 1.87 -25.57 32.26
C VAL A 47 3.06 -25.02 31.50
N SER A 48 3.44 -25.67 30.39
CA SER A 48 4.41 -25.12 29.44
C SER A 48 3.96 -23.70 29.10
N GLU A 49 4.82 -22.72 29.36
CA GLU A 49 4.61 -21.35 28.94
C GLU A 49 4.24 -21.33 27.44
N PRO A 50 3.35 -20.42 26.99
CA PRO A 50 3.08 -20.29 25.57
C PRO A 50 4.42 -20.14 24.84
N PRO A 51 4.63 -20.83 23.70
CA PRO A 51 5.88 -20.74 22.97
C PRO A 51 6.20 -19.26 22.71
N GLU A 52 7.43 -18.85 23.04
CA GLU A 52 7.91 -17.51 22.72
C GLU A 52 7.75 -17.28 21.22
N PRO A 53 7.28 -16.10 20.79
CA PRO A 53 7.16 -15.81 19.38
C PRO A 53 8.57 -15.88 18.75
N PRO A 54 8.71 -16.43 17.52
CA PRO A 54 10.00 -16.62 16.87
C PRO A 54 10.86 -15.35 16.78
N GLN A 55 10.22 -14.17 16.85
CA GLN A 55 10.83 -12.87 16.57
C GLN A 55 11.42 -12.17 17.82
N GLN A 56 11.21 -12.68 19.04
CA GLN A 56 11.71 -12.02 20.26
C GLN A 56 13.24 -12.18 20.41
N ASP A 57 13.81 -13.23 19.82
CA ASP A 57 15.25 -13.54 19.73
C ASP A 57 15.78 -13.54 18.28
N ALA A 58 15.14 -12.80 17.38
CA ALA A 58 15.58 -12.75 15.98
C ALA A 58 17.04 -12.26 15.88
N PRO A 59 17.90 -12.89 15.04
CA PRO A 59 19.25 -12.41 14.80
C PRO A 59 19.25 -10.94 14.36
N PRO A 60 20.35 -10.20 14.59
CA PRO A 60 20.50 -8.85 14.04
C PRO A 60 20.17 -8.82 12.54
N ALA A 61 19.52 -7.75 12.10
CA ALA A 61 19.14 -7.62 10.69
C ALA A 61 20.34 -7.81 9.75
N ASP A 62 21.51 -7.29 10.15
CA ASP A 62 22.82 -7.38 9.47
C ASP A 62 23.70 -8.54 9.97
N ASP A 63 23.14 -9.71 10.24
CA ASP A 63 23.94 -10.88 10.65
C ASP A 63 25.09 -11.14 9.63
N PRO A 64 26.37 -11.21 10.07
CA PRO A 64 27.53 -11.35 9.18
C PRO A 64 27.56 -12.69 8.42
N GLY A 65 26.76 -13.68 8.81
CA GLY A 65 26.58 -14.92 8.05
C GLY A 65 25.67 -14.77 6.83
N LYS A 66 24.93 -13.66 6.70
CA LYS A 66 24.05 -13.40 5.54
C LYS A 66 24.86 -12.93 4.33
N PRO A 67 24.59 -13.45 3.13
CA PRO A 67 25.21 -12.93 1.90
C PRO A 67 24.91 -11.43 1.75
N ASP A 68 25.89 -10.59 1.45
CA ASP A 68 25.72 -9.13 1.43
C ASP A 68 24.87 -8.63 0.25
N SER A 69 24.88 -9.35 -0.87
CA SER A 69 24.17 -8.99 -2.08
C SER A 69 23.29 -10.12 -2.64
N PRO A 70 22.22 -9.80 -3.40
CA PRO A 70 21.41 -10.81 -4.09
C PRO A 70 22.21 -11.64 -5.10
N THR A 71 23.33 -11.12 -5.59
CA THR A 71 24.24 -11.84 -6.49
C THR A 71 25.08 -12.90 -5.78
N ASP A 72 25.14 -12.87 -4.45
CA ASP A 72 25.85 -13.86 -3.62
C ASP A 72 24.95 -15.06 -3.25
N LEU A 73 23.69 -15.05 -3.72
CA LEU A 73 22.77 -16.16 -3.52
C LEU A 73 23.13 -17.33 -4.43
N THR A 74 23.10 -18.54 -3.87
CA THR A 74 23.26 -19.76 -4.68
C THR A 74 22.10 -19.93 -5.66
N ARG A 75 22.33 -20.67 -6.75
CA ARG A 75 21.27 -20.98 -7.74
C ARG A 75 20.06 -21.67 -7.11
N SER A 76 20.28 -22.55 -6.13
CA SER A 76 19.21 -23.19 -5.36
C SER A 76 18.40 -22.18 -4.56
N SER A 77 19.06 -21.21 -3.92
CA SER A 77 18.38 -20.13 -3.19
C SER A 77 17.54 -19.26 -4.14
N VAL A 78 18.07 -18.87 -5.29
CA VAL A 78 17.32 -18.06 -6.28
C VAL A 78 16.10 -18.82 -6.81
N MET A 79 16.26 -20.11 -7.14
CA MET A 79 15.14 -20.93 -7.59
C MET A 79 14.08 -21.13 -6.49
N PHE A 80 14.53 -21.30 -5.24
CA PHE A 80 13.65 -21.34 -4.08
C PHE A 80 12.83 -20.05 -3.96
N VAL A 81 13.50 -18.89 -3.99
CA VAL A 81 12.85 -17.56 -3.94
C VAL A 81 11.79 -17.41 -5.01
N LEU A 82 12.14 -17.63 -6.29
CA LEU A 82 11.20 -17.46 -7.40
C LEU A 82 9.97 -18.36 -7.28
N ARG A 83 10.16 -19.62 -6.87
CA ARG A 83 9.06 -20.57 -6.70
C ARG A 83 8.22 -20.23 -5.48
N ASN A 84 8.85 -19.83 -4.37
CA ASN A 84 8.16 -19.55 -3.12
C ASN A 84 7.37 -18.25 -3.20
N THR A 85 7.90 -17.22 -3.87
CA THR A 85 7.19 -15.95 -4.11
C THR A 85 5.82 -16.16 -4.74
N ALA A 86 5.67 -17.04 -5.73
CA ALA A 86 4.36 -17.29 -6.33
C ALA A 86 3.37 -17.96 -5.34
N ASN A 87 3.87 -18.84 -4.49
CA ASN A 87 3.06 -19.51 -3.46
C ASN A 87 2.65 -18.53 -2.36
N GLU A 88 3.61 -17.76 -1.83
CA GLU A 88 3.37 -16.81 -0.75
C GLU A 88 2.51 -15.64 -1.21
N PHE A 89 2.69 -15.12 -2.43
CA PHE A 89 1.80 -14.11 -3.01
C PHE A 89 0.32 -14.52 -2.98
N THR A 90 0.06 -15.83 -3.18
CA THR A 90 -1.30 -16.38 -3.10
C THR A 90 -1.72 -16.59 -1.65
N ARG A 91 -0.84 -17.12 -0.79
CA ARG A 91 -1.09 -17.36 0.64
C ARG A 91 -1.39 -16.07 1.40
N ASP A 92 -0.72 -14.99 1.03
CA ASP A 92 -0.90 -13.66 1.59
C ASP A 92 -2.07 -12.89 1.00
N GLN A 93 -2.79 -13.52 0.07
CA GLN A 93 -3.97 -12.92 -0.57
C GLN A 93 -3.63 -11.57 -1.19
N CYS A 94 -2.46 -11.46 -1.84
CA CYS A 94 -2.00 -10.20 -2.43
C CYS A 94 -2.97 -9.64 -3.46
N THR A 95 -3.80 -10.49 -4.09
CA THR A 95 -4.91 -10.07 -4.95
C THR A 95 -5.97 -9.24 -4.21
N ASP A 96 -6.32 -9.67 -3.00
CA ASP A 96 -7.30 -9.01 -2.14
C ASP A 96 -6.70 -7.72 -1.55
N LEU A 97 -5.42 -7.77 -1.17
CA LEU A 97 -4.66 -6.60 -0.74
C LEU A 97 -4.58 -5.55 -1.86
N ALA A 98 -4.29 -5.95 -3.10
CA ALA A 98 -4.27 -5.06 -4.26
C ALA A 98 -5.64 -4.44 -4.53
N ALA A 99 -6.73 -5.18 -4.34
CA ALA A 99 -8.08 -4.65 -4.45
C ALA A 99 -8.36 -3.60 -3.37
N ALA A 100 -7.96 -3.85 -2.12
CA ALA A 100 -8.06 -2.87 -1.04
C ALA A 100 -7.23 -1.61 -1.33
N LEU A 101 -6.00 -1.76 -1.83
CA LEU A 101 -5.15 -0.64 -2.24
C LEU A 101 -5.80 0.17 -3.37
N THR A 102 -6.42 -0.49 -4.34
CA THR A 102 -7.14 0.15 -5.44
C THR A 102 -8.30 0.99 -4.92
N TYR A 103 -9.08 0.47 -3.96
CA TYR A 103 -10.14 1.22 -3.29
C TYR A 103 -9.61 2.49 -2.60
N TYR A 104 -8.53 2.38 -1.82
CA TYR A 104 -7.94 3.55 -1.16
C TYR A 104 -7.31 4.54 -2.16
N ALA A 105 -6.73 4.06 -3.27
CA ALA A 105 -6.19 4.91 -4.33
C ALA A 105 -7.30 5.74 -4.98
N VAL A 106 -8.43 5.12 -5.33
CA VAL A 106 -9.59 5.82 -5.91
C VAL A 106 -10.18 6.83 -4.93
N LEU A 107 -10.29 6.50 -3.63
CA LEU A 107 -10.72 7.46 -2.61
C LEU A 107 -9.78 8.66 -2.47
N SER A 108 -8.48 8.46 -2.72
CA SER A 108 -7.50 9.55 -2.66
C SER A 108 -7.52 10.46 -3.89
N LEU A 109 -8.10 10.00 -5.00
CA LEU A 109 -8.15 10.72 -6.25
C LEU A 109 -9.01 11.99 -6.15
N PHE A 110 -10.20 11.93 -5.55
CA PHE A 110 -11.09 13.11 -5.49
C PHE A 110 -10.47 14.30 -4.75
N PRO A 111 -9.93 14.15 -3.51
CA PRO A 111 -9.29 15.27 -2.87
C PRO A 111 -8.01 15.72 -3.59
N ALA A 112 -7.26 14.79 -4.20
CA ALA A 112 -6.09 15.14 -5.01
C ALA A 112 -6.48 16.03 -6.21
N LEU A 113 -7.58 15.70 -6.89
CA LEU A 113 -8.16 16.55 -7.94
C LEU A 113 -8.50 17.93 -7.37
N VAL A 114 -9.19 18.04 -6.23
CA VAL A 114 -9.51 19.33 -5.61
C VAL A 114 -8.25 20.18 -5.34
N VAL A 115 -7.16 19.57 -4.87
CA VAL A 115 -5.88 20.27 -4.64
C VAL A 115 -5.32 20.81 -5.94
N VAL A 116 -5.19 19.92 -6.94
CA VAL A 116 -4.68 20.30 -8.26
C VAL A 116 -5.50 21.45 -8.82
N MET A 117 -6.82 21.33 -8.79
CA MET A 117 -7.74 22.34 -9.33
C MET A 117 -7.69 23.66 -8.57
N SER A 118 -7.60 23.62 -7.24
CA SER A 118 -7.48 24.84 -6.46
C SER A 118 -6.13 25.54 -6.71
N LEU A 119 -5.04 24.79 -6.93
CA LEU A 119 -3.77 25.35 -7.38
C LEU A 119 -3.91 26.02 -8.74
N LEU A 120 -4.65 25.42 -9.68
CA LEU A 120 -4.90 26.03 -11.00
C LEU A 120 -5.69 27.33 -10.91
N GLY A 121 -6.72 27.37 -10.06
CA GLY A 121 -7.51 28.57 -9.79
C GLY A 121 -6.67 29.70 -9.17
N VAL A 122 -5.68 29.36 -8.33
CA VAL A 122 -4.74 30.34 -7.76
C VAL A 122 -3.72 30.84 -8.81
N ILE A 123 -3.26 29.97 -9.71
CA ILE A 123 -2.22 30.30 -10.72
C ILE A 123 -2.81 31.00 -11.95
N GLY A 124 -4.13 30.95 -12.17
CA GLY A 124 -4.81 31.66 -13.26
C GLY A 124 -4.58 31.07 -14.65
N GLN A 125 -4.19 29.79 -14.75
CA GLN A 125 -3.89 29.09 -16.01
C GLN A 125 -4.73 27.80 -16.22
N GLY A 126 -5.98 27.80 -15.77
CA GLY A 126 -6.85 26.61 -15.69
C GLY A 126 -6.87 25.72 -16.94
N ALA A 127 -7.08 26.30 -18.13
CA ALA A 127 -7.22 25.52 -19.38
C ALA A 127 -5.90 24.87 -19.84
N ARG A 128 -4.79 25.63 -19.89
CA ARG A 128 -3.49 25.12 -20.37
C ARG A 128 -2.92 24.04 -19.45
N THR A 129 -3.15 24.13 -18.15
CA THR A 129 -2.64 23.13 -17.22
C THR A 129 -3.56 21.90 -17.13
N ALA A 130 -4.87 22.06 -17.32
CA ALA A 130 -5.78 20.91 -17.46
C ALA A 130 -5.40 20.04 -18.67
N ASP A 131 -5.07 20.67 -19.81
CA ASP A 131 -4.58 19.96 -21.00
C ASP A 131 -3.26 19.23 -20.72
N ALA A 132 -2.32 19.86 -20.01
CA ALA A 132 -1.06 19.22 -19.61
C ALA A 132 -1.28 18.00 -18.69
N ILE A 133 -2.23 18.07 -17.75
CA ILE A 133 -2.59 16.95 -16.88
C ILE A 133 -3.21 15.82 -17.69
N LEU A 134 -4.16 16.12 -18.59
CA LEU A 134 -4.77 15.10 -19.44
C LEU A 134 -3.75 14.43 -20.34
N GLN A 135 -2.79 15.19 -20.88
CA GLN A 135 -1.69 14.66 -21.68
C GLN A 135 -0.77 13.74 -20.86
N ILE A 136 -0.49 14.08 -19.60
CA ILE A 136 0.26 13.21 -18.67
C ILE A 136 -0.45 11.88 -18.44
N VAL A 137 -1.77 11.92 -18.21
CA VAL A 137 -2.57 10.69 -17.98
C VAL A 137 -2.63 9.85 -19.25
N ASP A 138 -2.66 10.49 -20.42
CA ASP A 138 -2.63 9.80 -21.73
C ASP A 138 -1.29 9.13 -22.01
N ASP A 139 -0.17 9.78 -21.62
CA ASP A 139 1.18 9.23 -21.81
C ASP A 139 1.46 7.98 -20.95
N ILE A 140 0.77 7.83 -19.81
CA ILE A 140 1.07 6.77 -18.81
C ILE A 140 -0.04 5.72 -18.65
N SER A 141 -1.24 5.95 -19.19
CA SER A 141 -2.37 5.03 -19.03
C SER A 141 -2.95 4.58 -20.37
N PRO A 142 -3.63 3.43 -20.43
CA PRO A 142 -4.41 3.05 -21.60
C PRO A 142 -5.54 4.09 -21.79
N GLY A 143 -5.61 4.76 -22.94
CA GLY A 143 -6.41 5.98 -23.18
C GLY A 143 -7.87 6.00 -22.67
N ALA A 144 -8.52 4.85 -22.49
CA ALA A 144 -9.85 4.74 -21.86
C ALA A 144 -9.89 5.18 -20.38
N ALA A 145 -8.77 5.19 -19.67
CA ALA A 145 -8.67 5.68 -18.29
C ALA A 145 -8.68 7.22 -18.22
N VAL A 146 -8.18 7.91 -19.26
CA VAL A 146 -8.15 9.37 -19.35
C VAL A 146 -9.56 9.94 -19.41
N ASP A 147 -10.44 9.30 -20.18
CA ASP A 147 -11.82 9.75 -20.40
C ASP A 147 -12.63 9.82 -19.10
N VAL A 148 -12.35 8.95 -18.13
CA VAL A 148 -13.01 8.95 -16.82
C VAL A 148 -12.64 10.17 -15.98
N LEU A 149 -11.41 10.65 -16.13
CA LEU A 149 -10.88 11.77 -15.36
C LEU A 149 -11.17 13.12 -16.01
N ARG A 150 -11.44 13.13 -17.33
CA ARG A 150 -11.68 14.34 -18.12
C ARG A 150 -12.84 15.18 -17.58
N ASP A 151 -14.02 14.59 -17.44
CA ASP A 151 -15.23 15.34 -17.05
C ASP A 151 -15.12 15.92 -15.61
N PRO A 152 -14.68 15.16 -14.58
CA PRO A 152 -14.45 15.71 -13.25
C PRO A 152 -13.41 16.83 -13.24
N ILE A 153 -12.32 16.69 -14.02
CA ILE A 153 -11.29 17.73 -14.12
C ILE A 153 -11.90 19.01 -14.72
N GLN A 154 -12.60 18.90 -15.85
CA GLN A 154 -13.20 20.05 -16.54
C GLN A 154 -14.24 20.78 -15.68
N GLN A 155 -15.15 20.05 -15.02
CA GLN A 155 -16.16 20.64 -14.14
C GLN A 155 -15.57 21.43 -12.98
N LEU A 156 -14.38 21.05 -12.50
CA LEU A 156 -13.70 21.75 -11.42
C LEU A 156 -12.88 22.96 -11.91
N VAL A 157 -12.50 23.05 -13.19
CA VAL A 157 -11.78 24.22 -13.78
C VAL A 157 -12.65 25.47 -13.69
N ASP A 158 -13.96 25.32 -13.86
CA ASP A 158 -14.91 26.42 -13.97
C ASP A 158 -15.41 26.97 -12.62
N SER A 159 -14.87 26.49 -11.48
CA SER A 159 -15.37 26.84 -10.14
C SER A 159 -14.64 28.05 -9.49
N PRO A 160 -15.33 29.11 -9.01
CA PRO A 160 -14.70 30.39 -8.61
C PRO A 160 -14.06 30.48 -7.20
N SER A 161 -13.85 29.41 -6.43
CA SER A 161 -13.45 29.51 -5.02
C SER A 161 -12.06 28.93 -4.72
N ALA A 162 -10.99 29.70 -4.97
CA ALA A 162 -9.63 29.15 -4.99
C ALA A 162 -8.94 28.99 -3.60
N GLY A 163 -9.13 29.91 -2.65
CA GLY A 163 -8.29 29.98 -1.43
C GLY A 163 -8.63 28.97 -0.33
N PHE A 164 -9.86 29.04 0.21
CA PHE A 164 -10.30 28.13 1.29
C PHE A 164 -10.43 26.68 0.81
N THR A 165 -10.91 26.48 -0.42
CA THR A 165 -11.04 25.17 -1.06
C THR A 165 -9.68 24.48 -1.25
N LEU A 166 -8.60 25.24 -1.51
CA LEU A 166 -7.24 24.70 -1.58
C LEU A 166 -6.82 24.08 -0.25
N VAL A 167 -6.97 24.81 0.86
CA VAL A 167 -6.55 24.34 2.18
C VAL A 167 -7.37 23.11 2.60
N ALA A 168 -8.68 23.17 2.44
CA ALA A 168 -9.56 22.05 2.72
C ALA A 168 -9.25 20.82 1.84
N GLY A 169 -8.96 21.06 0.55
CA GLY A 169 -8.53 20.04 -0.41
C GLY A 169 -7.23 19.38 0.00
N ILE A 170 -6.21 20.15 0.41
CA ILE A 170 -4.90 19.62 0.84
C ILE A 170 -5.08 18.74 2.08
N ILE A 171 -5.85 19.20 3.07
CA ILE A 171 -6.12 18.41 4.27
C ILE A 171 -6.86 17.13 3.91
N GLY A 172 -7.87 17.21 3.05
CA GLY A 172 -8.63 16.06 2.56
C GLY A 172 -7.76 15.07 1.78
N ALA A 173 -6.86 15.56 0.93
CA ALA A 173 -5.93 14.75 0.15
C ALA A 173 -4.91 14.06 1.02
N LEU A 174 -4.29 14.78 1.94
CA LEU A 174 -3.34 14.19 2.89
C LEU A 174 -4.02 13.15 3.76
N TRP A 175 -5.24 13.41 4.24
CA TRP A 175 -6.00 12.45 5.03
C TRP A 175 -6.38 11.21 4.23
N SER A 176 -6.94 11.37 3.03
CA SER A 176 -7.39 10.26 2.19
C SER A 176 -6.21 9.41 1.69
N ALA A 177 -5.15 10.05 1.17
CA ALA A 177 -3.95 9.36 0.70
C ALA A 177 -3.19 8.66 1.85
N SER A 178 -3.25 9.17 3.08
CA SER A 178 -2.69 8.44 4.24
C SER A 178 -3.40 7.12 4.54
N GLY A 179 -4.65 6.97 4.10
CA GLY A 179 -5.38 5.70 4.11
C GLY A 179 -4.72 4.65 3.21
N PHE A 180 -4.31 5.05 2.00
CA PHE A 180 -3.55 4.20 1.08
C PHE A 180 -2.23 3.76 1.70
N VAL A 181 -1.43 4.70 2.23
CA VAL A 181 -0.15 4.38 2.89
C VAL A 181 -0.36 3.43 4.07
N GLY A 182 -1.42 3.64 4.86
CA GLY A 182 -1.77 2.73 5.96
C GLY A 182 -2.20 1.34 5.50
N ALA A 183 -2.95 1.24 4.40
CA ALA A 183 -3.31 -0.04 3.81
C ALA A 183 -2.09 -0.77 3.22
N PHE A 184 -1.20 -0.01 2.57
CA PHE A 184 0.07 -0.51 2.06
C PHE A 184 0.95 -1.03 3.20
N GLY A 185 1.02 -0.33 4.34
CA GLY A 185 1.74 -0.82 5.52
C GLY A 185 1.20 -2.12 6.08
N ARG A 186 -0.13 -2.32 6.08
CA ARG A 186 -0.72 -3.60 6.47
C ARG A 186 -0.41 -4.71 5.47
N ALA A 187 -0.42 -4.40 4.16
CA ALA A 187 -0.02 -5.34 3.13
C ALA A 187 1.45 -5.76 3.29
N MET A 188 2.35 -4.79 3.49
CA MET A 188 3.76 -5.03 3.76
C MET A 188 3.99 -5.84 5.04
N ASN A 189 3.28 -5.53 6.13
CA ASN A 189 3.38 -6.32 7.37
C ASN A 189 2.95 -7.78 7.14
N ARG A 190 1.92 -8.01 6.31
CA ARG A 190 1.49 -9.37 5.95
C ARG A 190 2.55 -10.12 5.13
N ILE A 191 3.08 -9.48 4.09
CA ILE A 191 4.17 -10.03 3.25
C ILE A 191 5.41 -10.36 4.07
N TYR A 192 5.74 -9.53 5.06
CA TYR A 192 6.87 -9.77 5.97
C TYR A 192 6.51 -10.69 7.14
N GLU A 193 5.28 -11.20 7.22
CA GLU A 193 4.77 -12.07 8.28
C GLU A 193 4.97 -11.50 9.69
N VAL A 194 4.76 -10.18 9.84
CA VAL A 194 4.90 -9.46 11.12
C VAL A 194 3.62 -8.80 11.55
N ASP A 195 3.42 -8.76 12.87
CA ASP A 195 2.36 -7.96 13.48
C ASP A 195 2.75 -6.48 13.59
N GLU A 196 1.72 -5.62 13.62
CA GLU A 196 1.92 -4.19 13.87
C GLU A 196 2.12 -3.92 15.37
N GLY A 197 3.34 -3.52 15.73
CA GLY A 197 3.69 -3.18 17.11
C GLY A 197 3.78 -1.69 17.40
N ARG A 198 3.75 -0.81 16.38
CA ARG A 198 3.81 0.64 16.59
C ARG A 198 2.52 1.17 17.24
N PRO A 199 2.62 2.01 18.28
CA PRO A 199 1.48 2.73 18.82
C PRO A 199 0.73 3.53 17.74
N GLY A 200 -0.60 3.57 17.82
CA GLY A 200 -1.44 4.19 16.78
C GLY A 200 -1.06 5.63 16.44
N TRP A 201 -0.56 6.41 17.40
CA TRP A 201 -0.09 7.79 17.16
C TRP A 201 1.23 7.83 16.36
N LYS A 202 2.20 6.95 16.65
CA LYS A 202 3.47 6.84 15.89
C LYS A 202 3.17 6.38 14.47
N LEU A 203 2.32 5.36 14.35
CA LEU A 203 1.89 4.83 13.05
C LEU A 203 1.19 5.90 12.22
N ARG A 204 0.28 6.68 12.84
CA ARG A 204 -0.46 7.74 12.13
C ARG A 204 0.46 8.88 11.67
N LEU A 205 1.38 9.33 12.52
CA LEU A 205 2.35 10.36 12.16
C LEU A 205 3.24 9.88 11.00
N GLN A 206 3.72 8.64 11.07
CA GLN A 206 4.53 8.06 10.01
C GLN A 206 3.77 7.95 8.68
N GLN A 207 2.51 7.51 8.71
CA GLN A 207 1.65 7.46 7.52
C GLN A 207 1.50 8.85 6.90
N LEU A 208 1.24 9.88 7.71
CA LEU A 208 1.10 11.27 7.23
C LEU A 208 2.40 11.79 6.60
N VAL A 209 3.56 11.55 7.25
CA VAL A 209 4.87 11.95 6.71
C VAL A 209 5.16 11.24 5.39
N LEU A 210 4.95 9.93 5.31
CA LEU A 210 5.14 9.16 4.07
C LEU A 210 4.18 9.62 2.97
N THR A 211 2.95 9.96 3.33
CA THR A 211 1.97 10.52 2.38
C THR A 211 2.43 11.86 1.84
N LEU A 212 2.91 12.75 2.71
CA LEU A 212 3.44 14.04 2.30
C LEU A 212 4.62 13.88 1.33
N VAL A 213 5.56 12.97 1.62
CA VAL A 213 6.68 12.71 0.71
C VAL A 213 6.19 12.08 -0.60
N GLY A 214 5.23 11.15 -0.55
CA GLY A 214 4.60 10.60 -1.76
C GLY A 214 3.94 11.68 -2.63
N LEU A 215 3.26 12.65 -2.01
CA LEU A 215 2.69 13.80 -2.72
C LEU A 215 3.77 14.69 -3.34
N LEU A 216 4.90 14.90 -2.66
CA LEU A 216 6.04 15.64 -3.21
C LEU A 216 6.66 14.91 -4.41
N VAL A 217 6.84 13.59 -4.31
CA VAL A 217 7.31 12.75 -5.42
C VAL A 217 6.35 12.85 -6.61
N ALA A 218 5.04 12.73 -6.38
CA ALA A 218 4.03 12.88 -7.42
C ALA A 218 4.04 14.30 -8.05
N ALA A 219 4.24 15.35 -7.25
CA ALA A 219 4.36 16.71 -7.73
C ALA A 219 5.61 16.92 -8.59
N VAL A 220 6.75 16.32 -8.22
CA VAL A 220 7.99 16.35 -9.03
C VAL A 220 7.77 15.61 -10.36
N VAL A 221 7.15 14.43 -10.33
CA VAL A 221 6.79 13.67 -11.55
C VAL A 221 5.90 14.52 -12.47
N ALA A 222 4.84 15.12 -11.92
CA ALA A 222 3.93 15.97 -12.67
C ALA A 222 4.66 17.19 -13.27
N LEU A 223 5.54 17.84 -12.51
CA LEU A 223 6.33 18.98 -12.98
C LEU A 223 7.27 18.60 -14.12
N VAL A 224 8.02 17.49 -13.99
CA VAL A 224 8.96 17.03 -15.02
C VAL A 224 8.23 16.69 -16.32
N LEU A 225 7.03 16.10 -16.23
CA LEU A 225 6.21 15.81 -17.40
C LEU A 225 5.57 17.05 -18.02
N ALA A 226 5.13 18.00 -17.19
CA ALA A 226 4.54 19.27 -17.64
C ALA A 226 5.54 20.14 -18.40
N VAL A 227 6.84 20.04 -18.08
CA VAL A 227 7.92 20.65 -18.86
C VAL A 227 8.19 19.77 -20.09
N SER A 228 7.30 19.86 -21.08
CA SER A 228 7.39 19.11 -22.33
C SER A 228 6.90 19.92 -23.53
N GLY A 229 7.34 19.51 -24.73
CA GLY A 229 6.91 20.11 -26.00
C GLY A 229 6.99 21.65 -25.99
N PRO A 230 5.88 22.37 -26.25
CA PRO A 230 5.87 23.84 -26.31
C PRO A 230 6.32 24.52 -25.01
N VAL A 231 6.08 23.91 -23.85
CA VAL A 231 6.48 24.46 -22.55
C VAL A 231 7.98 24.38 -22.38
N ALA A 232 8.57 23.23 -22.74
CA ALA A 232 10.02 23.06 -22.74
C ALA A 232 10.69 24.03 -23.72
N GLU A 233 10.13 24.21 -24.93
CA GLU A 233 10.63 25.16 -25.94
C GLU A 233 10.58 26.61 -25.45
N ALA A 234 9.48 27.02 -24.81
CA ALA A 234 9.34 28.37 -24.26
C ALA A 234 10.34 28.66 -23.14
N ILE A 235 10.50 27.72 -22.21
CA ILE A 235 11.50 27.81 -21.12
C ILE A 235 12.91 27.80 -21.70
N GLY A 236 13.17 26.91 -22.68
CA GLY A 236 14.45 26.81 -23.35
C GLY A 236 14.83 28.10 -24.08
N GLY A 237 13.88 28.71 -24.78
CA GLY A 237 14.06 30.01 -25.43
C GLY A 237 14.41 31.14 -24.45
N TYR A 238 13.78 31.16 -23.27
CA TYR A 238 14.10 32.14 -22.22
C TYR A 238 15.49 31.91 -21.58
N LEU A 239 15.85 30.64 -21.37
CA LEU A 239 17.13 30.25 -20.76
C LEU A 239 18.30 30.19 -21.75
N GLY A 240 18.06 30.47 -23.04
CA GLY A 240 19.07 30.33 -24.10
C GLY A 240 19.47 28.88 -24.40
N ILE A 241 18.64 27.91 -24.02
CA ILE A 241 18.85 26.49 -24.29
C ILE A 241 18.49 26.24 -25.76
N GLY A 242 19.50 25.97 -26.58
CA GLY A 242 19.31 25.62 -27.99
C GLY A 242 18.61 24.27 -28.20
N ALA A 243 18.29 23.95 -29.46
CA ALA A 243 17.62 22.70 -29.86
C ALA A 243 18.29 21.42 -29.31
N THR A 244 19.63 21.43 -29.20
CA THR A 244 20.39 20.32 -28.61
C THR A 244 20.03 20.12 -27.13
N GLY A 245 19.92 21.19 -26.35
CA GLY A 245 19.57 21.10 -24.93
C GLY A 245 18.12 20.65 -24.71
N LEU A 246 17.20 21.08 -25.58
CA LEU A 246 15.81 20.59 -25.58
C LEU A 246 15.73 19.09 -25.90
N THR A 247 16.54 18.63 -26.86
CA THR A 247 16.62 17.20 -27.21
C THR A 247 17.18 16.39 -26.04
N VAL A 248 18.25 16.86 -25.40
CA VAL A 248 18.82 16.23 -24.20
C VAL A 248 17.79 16.16 -23.08
N TRP A 249 17.03 17.23 -22.84
CA TRP A 249 15.95 17.24 -21.85
C TRP A 249 14.86 16.20 -22.17
N ASN A 250 14.38 16.15 -23.42
CA ASN A 250 13.32 15.23 -23.84
C ASN A 250 13.72 13.75 -23.68
N ILE A 251 15.02 13.43 -23.78
CA ILE A 251 15.55 12.09 -23.53
C ILE A 251 15.79 11.87 -22.04
N ALA A 252 16.47 12.81 -21.37
CA ALA A 252 16.89 12.68 -19.97
C ALA A 252 15.72 12.67 -18.97
N ARG A 253 14.59 13.30 -19.31
CA ARG A 253 13.40 13.32 -18.44
C ARG A 253 12.90 11.91 -18.12
N TRP A 254 12.96 10.96 -19.04
CA TRP A 254 12.43 9.60 -18.84
C TRP A 254 13.24 8.81 -17.78
N PRO A 255 14.58 8.75 -17.86
CA PRO A 255 15.40 8.24 -16.76
C PRO A 255 15.18 8.97 -15.43
N VAL A 256 15.05 10.31 -15.45
CA VAL A 256 14.80 11.08 -14.22
C VAL A 256 13.47 10.67 -13.58
N LEU A 257 12.40 10.54 -14.36
CA LEU A 257 11.11 10.06 -13.89
C LEU A 257 11.20 8.66 -13.31
N LEU A 258 11.89 7.75 -13.99
CA LEU A 258 12.12 6.39 -13.50
C LEU A 258 12.82 6.42 -12.13
N VAL A 259 13.90 7.20 -11.99
CA VAL A 259 14.61 7.34 -10.71
C VAL A 259 13.69 7.89 -9.62
N VAL A 260 12.93 8.95 -9.90
CA VAL A 260 12.01 9.56 -8.93
C VAL A 260 10.93 8.56 -8.48
N VAL A 261 10.35 7.80 -9.41
CA VAL A 261 9.36 6.74 -9.09
C VAL A 261 9.99 5.62 -8.28
N VAL A 262 11.17 5.12 -8.68
CA VAL A 262 11.92 4.10 -7.93
C VAL A 262 12.18 4.56 -6.50
N LEU A 263 12.61 5.80 -6.30
CA LEU A 263 12.83 6.37 -4.96
C LEU A 263 11.54 6.44 -4.15
N GLY A 264 10.41 6.82 -4.77
CA GLY A 264 9.11 6.83 -4.12
C GLY A 264 8.67 5.42 -3.66
N VAL A 265 8.82 4.42 -4.53
CA VAL A 265 8.51 3.01 -4.22
C VAL A 265 9.47 2.48 -3.14
N ALA A 266 10.78 2.74 -3.26
CA ALA A 266 11.77 2.34 -2.26
C ALA A 266 11.47 2.93 -0.88
N MET A 267 11.03 4.19 -0.84
CA MET A 267 10.61 4.83 0.42
C MET A 267 9.37 4.14 1.01
N LEU A 268 8.37 3.80 0.19
CA LEU A 268 7.23 3.00 0.64
C LEU A 268 7.67 1.62 1.16
N TYR A 269 8.52 0.90 0.44
CA TYR A 269 8.96 -0.43 0.83
C TYR A 269 9.77 -0.42 2.13
N TYR A 270 10.66 0.56 2.31
CA TYR A 270 11.54 0.61 3.47
C TYR A 270 10.83 1.10 4.73
N PHE A 271 10.01 2.15 4.63
CA PHE A 271 9.42 2.76 5.83
C PHE A 271 8.08 2.12 6.21
N SER A 272 7.28 1.65 5.26
CA SER A 272 5.94 1.16 5.56
C SER A 272 5.88 -0.03 6.55
N PRO A 273 6.68 -1.11 6.40
CA PRO A 273 6.61 -2.27 7.30
C PRO A 273 7.11 -1.99 8.73
N ASN A 274 6.63 -2.76 9.70
CA ASN A 274 7.11 -2.77 11.09
C ASN A 274 8.42 -3.56 11.28
N VAL A 275 9.25 -3.66 10.23
CA VAL A 275 10.50 -4.42 10.24
C VAL A 275 11.69 -3.47 10.18
N ARG A 276 12.74 -3.77 10.95
CA ARG A 276 14.04 -3.10 10.83
C ARG A 276 14.82 -3.77 9.71
N GLN A 277 14.83 -3.12 8.55
CA GLN A 277 15.65 -3.60 7.45
C GLN A 277 17.15 -3.28 7.70
N PRO A 278 18.05 -4.19 7.31
CA PRO A 278 19.49 -4.07 7.58
C PRO A 278 20.13 -2.82 6.95
N LYS A 279 19.90 -2.59 5.65
CA LYS A 279 20.51 -1.48 4.89
C LYS A 279 19.46 -0.78 4.03
N PHE A 280 19.46 0.55 4.02
CA PHE A 280 18.66 1.32 3.06
C PHE A 280 19.27 1.17 1.66
N ARG A 281 18.66 0.34 0.81
CA ARG A 281 19.06 0.18 -0.58
C ARG A 281 18.17 1.09 -1.43
N TRP A 282 18.80 2.07 -2.08
CA TRP A 282 18.14 3.06 -2.95
C TRP A 282 17.36 2.39 -4.10
N ILE A 283 17.77 1.19 -4.49
CA ILE A 283 17.10 0.33 -5.45
C ILE A 283 17.11 -1.10 -4.89
N SER A 284 15.94 -1.63 -4.54
CA SER A 284 15.78 -3.06 -4.23
C SER A 284 15.56 -3.86 -5.51
N VAL A 285 15.91 -5.16 -5.48
CA VAL A 285 15.70 -6.04 -6.64
C VAL A 285 14.21 -6.23 -6.89
N GLY A 286 13.41 -6.32 -5.83
CA GLY A 286 11.96 -6.34 -5.88
C GLY A 286 11.36 -5.10 -6.53
N ALA A 287 11.85 -3.89 -6.22
CA ALA A 287 11.36 -2.66 -6.87
C ALA A 287 11.64 -2.64 -8.38
N ALA A 288 12.81 -3.13 -8.82
CA ALA A 288 13.11 -3.26 -10.24
C ALA A 288 12.17 -4.28 -10.93
N ILE A 289 11.95 -5.44 -10.29
CA ILE A 289 11.02 -6.48 -10.78
C ILE A 289 9.57 -5.99 -10.78
N ALA A 290 9.15 -5.20 -9.79
CA ALA A 290 7.83 -4.56 -9.77
C ALA A 290 7.65 -3.67 -10.98
N ILE A 291 8.63 -2.83 -11.32
CA ILE A 291 8.54 -1.93 -12.48
C ILE A 291 8.48 -2.73 -13.78
N VAL A 292 9.35 -3.74 -13.95
CA VAL A 292 9.31 -4.60 -15.15
C VAL A 292 7.96 -5.30 -15.27
N THR A 293 7.48 -5.89 -14.18
CA THR A 293 6.15 -6.53 -14.12
C THR A 293 5.05 -5.53 -14.44
N TRP A 294 5.12 -4.32 -13.91
CA TRP A 294 4.15 -3.25 -14.15
C TRP A 294 4.11 -2.81 -15.62
N VAL A 295 5.28 -2.64 -16.26
CA VAL A 295 5.39 -2.28 -17.68
C VAL A 295 4.81 -3.40 -18.54
N VAL A 296 5.20 -4.65 -18.29
CA VAL A 296 4.70 -5.81 -19.04
C VAL A 296 3.19 -5.96 -18.87
N ALA A 297 2.68 -5.83 -17.64
CA ALA A 297 1.25 -5.89 -17.35
C ALA A 297 0.48 -4.74 -18.02
N SER A 298 1.02 -3.52 -18.01
CA SER A 298 0.40 -2.35 -18.64
C SER A 298 0.35 -2.48 -20.15
N LEU A 299 1.42 -2.96 -20.80
CA LEU A 299 1.45 -3.22 -22.24
C LEU A 299 0.48 -4.34 -22.63
N GLY A 300 0.50 -5.46 -21.90
CA GLY A 300 -0.42 -6.57 -22.12
C GLY A 300 -1.88 -6.16 -21.95
N PHE A 301 -2.17 -5.36 -20.92
CA PHE A 301 -3.50 -4.81 -20.68
C PHE A 301 -3.93 -3.81 -21.76
N GLY A 302 -3.03 -2.93 -22.21
CA GLY A 302 -3.28 -2.02 -23.31
C GLY A 302 -3.64 -2.76 -24.61
N LEU A 303 -2.88 -3.80 -24.96
CA LEU A 303 -3.20 -4.68 -26.10
C LEU A 303 -4.55 -5.38 -25.92
N TYR A 304 -4.85 -5.88 -24.72
CA TYR A 304 -6.14 -6.51 -24.43
C TYR A 304 -7.30 -5.55 -24.66
N VAL A 305 -7.24 -4.34 -24.08
CA VAL A 305 -8.29 -3.32 -24.19
C VAL A 305 -8.46 -2.86 -25.65
N ALA A 306 -7.36 -2.66 -26.38
CA ALA A 306 -7.41 -2.25 -27.79
C ALA A 306 -8.13 -3.28 -28.69
N ASN A 307 -7.93 -4.57 -28.44
CA ASN A 307 -8.57 -5.64 -29.21
C ASN A 307 -10.02 -5.92 -28.79
N PHE A 308 -10.39 -5.58 -27.55
CA PHE A 308 -11.76 -5.73 -27.02
C PHE A 308 -12.66 -4.49 -27.25
N GLY A 309 -12.23 -3.55 -28.11
CA GLY A 309 -12.84 -2.23 -28.35
C GLY A 309 -14.32 -2.17 -28.78
N ASN A 310 -15.03 -3.31 -28.90
CA ASN A 310 -16.49 -3.32 -29.04
C ASN A 310 -17.23 -3.09 -27.70
N TYR A 311 -16.59 -3.21 -26.53
CA TYR A 311 -17.22 -2.93 -25.22
C TYR A 311 -17.60 -1.46 -25.02
N ASN A 312 -16.82 -0.52 -25.61
CA ASN A 312 -17.14 0.92 -25.58
C ASN A 312 -18.49 1.24 -26.22
N LYS A 313 -18.96 0.44 -27.19
CA LYS A 313 -20.25 0.65 -27.87
C LYS A 313 -21.46 0.32 -26.99
N THR A 314 -21.31 -0.55 -25.99
CA THR A 314 -22.41 -1.00 -25.13
C THR A 314 -22.41 -0.31 -23.76
N PHE A 315 -21.22 0.00 -23.23
CA PHE A 315 -21.08 0.49 -21.85
C PHE A 315 -20.56 1.93 -21.72
N GLY A 316 -20.16 2.59 -22.82
CA GLY A 316 -19.77 4.01 -22.82
C GLY A 316 -18.76 4.36 -21.72
N THR A 317 -19.04 5.40 -20.92
CA THR A 317 -18.18 5.87 -19.82
C THR A 317 -17.95 4.84 -18.71
N LEU A 318 -18.87 3.89 -18.50
CA LEU A 318 -18.70 2.81 -17.51
C LEU A 318 -17.55 1.86 -17.90
N ALA A 319 -17.32 1.66 -19.21
CA ALA A 319 -16.20 0.85 -19.68
C ALA A 319 -14.86 1.48 -19.28
N GLY A 320 -14.73 2.81 -19.41
CA GLY A 320 -13.54 3.54 -18.98
C GLY A 320 -13.25 3.36 -17.48
N VAL A 321 -14.29 3.46 -16.64
CA VAL A 321 -14.14 3.30 -15.18
C VAL A 321 -13.63 1.90 -14.83
N ILE A 322 -14.20 0.86 -15.45
CA ILE A 322 -13.79 -0.52 -15.23
C ILE A 322 -12.35 -0.73 -15.68
N VAL A 323 -11.98 -0.21 -16.86
CA VAL A 323 -10.61 -0.30 -17.39
C VAL A 323 -9.60 0.40 -16.47
N PHE A 324 -9.94 1.59 -15.97
CA PHE A 324 -9.11 2.32 -15.02
C PHE A 324 -8.93 1.57 -13.70
N LEU A 325 -10.01 1.02 -13.13
CA LEU A 325 -9.94 0.23 -11.90
C LEU A 325 -9.11 -1.04 -12.08
N LEU A 326 -9.24 -1.73 -13.21
CA LEU A 326 -8.43 -2.91 -13.53
C LEU A 326 -6.96 -2.55 -13.70
N TRP A 327 -6.65 -1.44 -14.36
CA TRP A 327 -5.26 -0.97 -14.51
C TRP A 327 -4.63 -0.58 -13.16
N LEU A 328 -5.37 0.12 -12.30
CA LEU A 328 -4.92 0.41 -10.93
C LEU A 328 -4.71 -0.87 -10.12
N TRP A 329 -5.60 -1.84 -10.26
CA TRP A 329 -5.47 -3.13 -9.59
C TRP A 329 -4.22 -3.89 -10.05
N LEU A 330 -3.96 -3.94 -11.37
CA LEU A 330 -2.72 -4.49 -11.93
C LEU A 330 -1.46 -3.76 -11.45
N THR A 331 -1.54 -2.43 -11.30
CA THR A 331 -0.44 -1.62 -10.76
C THR A 331 -0.13 -2.00 -9.31
N ASN A 332 -1.16 -2.13 -8.48
CA ASN A 332 -1.00 -2.56 -7.09
C ASN A 332 -0.51 -4.02 -6.99
N LEU A 333 -0.96 -4.91 -7.88
CA LEU A 333 -0.43 -6.28 -7.98
C LEU A 333 1.06 -6.29 -8.27
N ALA A 334 1.51 -5.52 -9.27
CA ALA A 334 2.94 -5.44 -9.60
C ALA A 334 3.78 -4.89 -8.44
N LEU A 335 3.27 -3.88 -7.72
CA LEU A 335 3.89 -3.36 -6.51
C LEU A 335 3.97 -4.38 -5.37
N LEU A 336 2.90 -5.15 -5.12
CA LEU A 336 2.94 -6.19 -4.09
C LEU A 336 3.85 -7.35 -4.51
N PHE A 337 3.87 -7.69 -5.80
CA PHE A 337 4.73 -8.76 -6.31
C PHE A 337 6.21 -8.42 -6.13
N GLY A 338 6.63 -7.18 -6.38
CA GLY A 338 8.00 -6.76 -6.07
C GLY A 338 8.33 -6.79 -4.58
N ALA A 339 7.38 -6.41 -3.71
CA ALA A 339 7.57 -6.47 -2.27
C ALA A 339 7.73 -7.92 -1.77
N GLU A 340 6.96 -8.85 -2.34
CA GLU A 340 7.04 -10.28 -2.08
C GLU A 340 8.41 -10.85 -2.48
N ILE A 341 8.91 -10.47 -3.66
CA ILE A 341 10.27 -10.85 -4.10
C ILE A 341 11.32 -10.34 -3.11
N ASP A 342 11.21 -9.11 -2.62
CA ASP A 342 12.17 -8.58 -1.64
C ASP A 342 12.13 -9.35 -0.31
N ALA A 343 10.93 -9.70 0.17
CA ALA A 343 10.76 -10.50 1.39
C ALA A 343 11.33 -11.91 1.23
N GLU A 344 11.05 -12.57 0.11
CA GLU A 344 11.55 -13.91 -0.17
C GLU A 344 13.06 -13.92 -0.46
N LEU A 345 13.62 -12.89 -1.09
CA LEU A 345 15.07 -12.74 -1.20
C LEU A 345 15.74 -12.67 0.17
N GLU A 346 15.14 -11.98 1.13
CA GLU A 346 15.64 -11.96 2.51
C GLU A 346 15.49 -13.32 3.19
N ARG A 347 14.37 -14.05 2.96
CA ARG A 347 14.21 -15.44 3.42
C ARG A 347 15.31 -16.35 2.86
N GLY A 348 15.59 -16.25 1.55
CA GLY A 348 16.65 -17.01 0.90
C GLY A 348 18.04 -16.72 1.48
N ARG A 349 18.32 -15.45 1.84
CA ARG A 349 19.57 -15.05 2.53
C ARG A 349 19.65 -15.64 3.94
N GLN A 350 18.55 -15.64 4.69
CA GLN A 350 18.48 -16.23 6.03
C GLN A 350 18.71 -17.74 5.99
N LEU A 351 18.02 -18.46 5.10
CA LEU A 351 18.17 -19.90 4.93
C LEU A 351 19.60 -20.28 4.50
N GLN A 352 20.21 -19.51 3.59
CA GLN A 352 21.60 -19.73 3.18
C GLN A 352 22.61 -19.48 4.31
N ALA A 353 22.28 -18.57 5.24
CA ALA A 353 23.06 -18.32 6.46
C ALA A 353 22.83 -19.36 7.57
N GLY A 354 21.93 -20.35 7.35
CA GLY A 354 21.56 -21.35 8.36
C GLY A 354 20.56 -20.84 9.41
N ILE A 355 19.94 -19.68 9.19
CA ILE A 355 18.87 -19.15 10.04
C ILE A 355 17.57 -19.87 9.70
N LYS A 356 16.85 -20.32 10.73
CA LYS A 356 15.58 -21.05 10.61
C LYS A 356 14.42 -20.14 10.20
N ALA A 357 14.39 -19.82 8.91
CA ALA A 357 13.39 -18.97 8.28
C ALA A 357 12.44 -19.76 7.36
N GLU A 358 12.26 -21.06 7.61
CA GLU A 358 11.40 -21.94 6.80
C GLU A 358 9.92 -21.56 6.96
N ASP A 359 9.48 -21.28 8.19
CA ASP A 359 8.09 -20.93 8.49
C ASP A 359 7.86 -19.42 8.49
N THR A 360 8.72 -18.67 9.17
CA THR A 360 8.59 -17.21 9.30
C THR A 360 9.89 -16.46 9.11
N LEU A 361 9.83 -15.27 8.51
CA LEU A 361 10.98 -14.37 8.41
C LEU A 361 11.49 -13.95 9.80
N GLN A 362 12.81 -14.12 10.00
CA GLN A 362 13.49 -13.77 11.25
C GLN A 362 14.09 -12.36 11.14
N LEU A 363 13.24 -11.34 11.28
CA LEU A 363 13.67 -9.94 11.23
C LEU A 363 13.26 -9.18 12.50
N PRO A 364 14.16 -8.33 13.04
CA PRO A 364 13.84 -7.55 14.22
C PRO A 364 12.76 -6.51 13.93
N LEU A 365 11.79 -6.40 14.84
CA LEU A 365 10.69 -5.45 14.70
C LEU A 365 11.12 -4.02 15.05
N ARG A 366 10.47 -3.03 14.44
CA ARG A 366 10.73 -1.61 14.75
C ARG A 366 10.26 -1.25 16.16
N ASP A 367 9.05 -1.68 16.50
CA ASP A 367 8.40 -1.46 17.81
C ASP A 367 7.54 -2.69 18.14
N THR A 368 7.51 -3.10 19.42
CA THR A 368 6.75 -4.26 19.94
C THR A 368 5.67 -3.85 20.94
N THR A 369 5.55 -2.56 21.27
CA THR A 369 4.71 -2.06 22.36
C THR A 369 3.26 -2.54 22.25
N VAL A 370 2.66 -2.49 21.06
CA VAL A 370 1.27 -2.90 20.84
C VAL A 370 1.13 -4.43 20.82
N ILE A 371 2.13 -5.16 20.32
CA ILE A 371 2.15 -6.62 20.30
C ILE A 371 2.15 -7.15 21.73
N GLU A 372 3.04 -6.65 22.59
CA GLU A 372 3.12 -7.03 24.00
C GLU A 372 1.81 -6.73 24.74
N LYS A 373 1.26 -5.52 24.54
CA LYS A 373 -0.03 -5.12 25.12
C LYS A 373 -1.19 -6.03 24.68
N ASN A 374 -1.23 -6.41 23.40
CA ASN A 374 -2.26 -7.30 22.86
C ASN A 374 -2.09 -8.72 23.40
N ARG A 375 -0.85 -9.20 23.52
CA ARG A 375 -0.51 -10.50 24.12
C ARG A 375 -1.01 -10.60 25.55
N ASP A 376 -0.75 -9.58 26.38
CA ASP A 376 -1.23 -9.54 27.75
C ASP A 376 -2.75 -9.55 27.85
N LYS A 377 -3.42 -8.81 26.96
CA LYS A 377 -4.87 -8.76 26.88
C LYS A 377 -5.45 -10.11 26.45
N GLU A 378 -4.84 -10.76 25.48
CA GLU A 378 -5.24 -12.08 25.01
C GLU A 378 -5.03 -13.13 26.09
N HIS A 379 -3.88 -13.11 26.79
CA HIS A 379 -3.61 -14.01 27.91
C HIS A 379 -4.68 -13.88 29.00
N LYS A 380 -5.01 -12.66 29.43
CA LYS A 380 -6.10 -12.39 30.37
C LYS A 380 -7.47 -12.85 29.87
N THR A 381 -7.69 -12.83 28.55
CA THR A 381 -8.95 -13.24 27.94
C THR A 381 -9.05 -14.77 27.83
N ARG A 382 -7.96 -15.45 27.46
CA ARG A 382 -7.83 -16.91 27.51
C ARG A 382 -8.01 -17.45 28.92
N LEU A 383 -7.43 -16.80 29.93
CA LEU A 383 -7.65 -17.16 31.34
C LEU A 383 -9.12 -17.04 31.74
N ARG A 384 -9.79 -15.91 31.42
CA ARG A 384 -11.23 -15.76 31.65
C ARG A 384 -12.06 -16.82 30.94
N GLY A 385 -11.71 -17.16 29.69
CA GLY A 385 -12.36 -18.25 28.95
C GLY A 385 -12.15 -19.62 29.59
N ARG A 386 -10.95 -19.90 30.13
CA ARG A 386 -10.67 -21.14 30.88
C ARG A 386 -11.50 -21.23 32.16
N VAL A 387 -11.63 -20.12 32.89
CA VAL A 387 -12.50 -20.04 34.08
C VAL A 387 -13.95 -20.31 33.69
N LEU A 388 -14.46 -19.62 32.67
CA LEU A 388 -15.83 -19.81 32.18
C LEU A 388 -16.10 -21.26 31.73
N ARG A 389 -15.13 -21.87 31.05
CA ARG A 389 -15.19 -23.27 30.61
C ARG A 389 -15.23 -24.23 31.79
N ARG A 390 -14.36 -24.04 32.80
CA ARG A 390 -14.31 -24.88 34.01
C ARG A 390 -15.55 -24.71 34.87
N SER A 391 -16.06 -23.49 35.00
CA SER A 391 -17.26 -23.21 35.76
C SER A 391 -18.56 -23.56 35.01
N ARG A 392 -18.47 -23.98 33.73
CA ARG A 392 -19.61 -24.20 32.82
C ARG A 392 -20.56 -23.00 32.78
N GLY A 393 -20.01 -21.79 32.86
CA GLY A 393 -20.81 -20.56 32.89
C GLY A 393 -21.53 -20.28 34.22
N ARG A 394 -21.40 -21.15 35.23
CA ARG A 394 -21.85 -20.83 36.59
C ARG A 394 -20.86 -19.83 37.18
N ARG A 395 -21.35 -18.77 37.81
CA ARG A 395 -20.48 -17.81 38.49
C ARG A 395 -19.72 -18.56 39.58
N ALA A 396 -18.39 -18.50 39.55
CA ALA A 396 -17.55 -18.97 40.65
C ALA A 396 -17.76 -18.06 41.86
#